data_AF-A0A973WHT2-F1
#
_entry.id   AF-A0A973WHT2-F1
#
_cell.length_a   1.000
_cell.length_b   1.000
_cell.length_c   1.000
_cell.angle_alpha   90.00
_cell.angle_beta   90.00
_cell.angle_gamma   90.00
#
_symmetry.space_group_name_H-M   'P 1'
#
loop_
_entity.id
_entity.type
_entity.pdbx_description
1 polymer ?
#
loop_
_entity_poly.entity_id
_entity_poly.type
_entity_poly.pdbx_seq_one_letter_code
_entity_poly.pdbx_strand_id
1 'polypeptide(L)'
;MPNGKHGDHPYTDIVVHKADIYSPVAAALVREIATLADDKTRRALADLLYEKFNPYDRPDVHALERHLATLRDNLRKDASARGFEVDNK
;
A
#
# COMPACT_ATOMS: atom_id res chain seq x y z
N MET A 1 6.37 3.43 -16.38
CA MET A 1 5.84 2.51 -15.35
C MET A 1 6.71 1.26 -15.35
N PRO A 2 6.94 0.60 -14.21
CA PRO A 2 7.65 -0.69 -14.14
C PRO A 2 7.03 -1.69 -15.10
N ASN A 3 7.83 -2.59 -15.68
CA ASN A 3 7.44 -3.44 -16.81
C ASN A 3 6.45 -4.57 -16.44
N GLY A 4 5.89 -4.57 -15.22
CA GLY A 4 4.81 -5.47 -14.79
C GLY A 4 5.24 -6.92 -14.58
N LYS A 5 6.52 -7.23 -14.73
CA LYS A 5 7.05 -8.58 -14.54
C LYS A 5 7.03 -8.98 -13.06
N HIS A 6 6.75 -10.25 -12.78
CA HIS A 6 6.91 -10.81 -11.43
C HIS A 6 8.32 -10.53 -10.90
N GLY A 7 8.40 -10.02 -9.67
CA GLY A 7 9.66 -9.68 -8.99
C GLY A 7 10.31 -8.36 -9.42
N ASP A 8 9.67 -7.58 -10.30
CA ASP A 8 10.15 -6.27 -10.74
C ASP A 8 9.91 -5.19 -9.68
N HIS A 9 8.77 -5.26 -8.99
CA HIS A 9 8.37 -4.24 -8.04
C HIS A 9 7.40 -4.79 -6.99
N PRO A 10 7.71 -4.70 -5.67
CA PRO A 10 6.94 -5.35 -4.61
C PRO A 10 5.46 -4.92 -4.59
N TYR A 11 5.18 -3.64 -4.88
CA TYR A 11 3.81 -3.15 -5.04
C TYR A 11 3.01 -3.92 -6.12
N THR A 12 3.57 -4.07 -7.32
CA THR A 12 2.90 -4.76 -8.44
C THR A 12 2.73 -6.24 -8.12
N ASP A 13 3.75 -6.87 -7.53
CA ASP A 13 3.64 -8.26 -7.10
C ASP A 13 2.53 -8.48 -6.08
N ILE A 14 2.35 -7.56 -5.13
CA ILE A 14 1.30 -7.69 -4.11
C ILE A 14 -0.09 -7.39 -4.68
N VAL A 15 -0.22 -6.34 -5.51
CA VAL A 15 -1.52 -5.81 -5.97
C VAL A 15 -2.02 -6.55 -7.21
N VAL A 16 -1.14 -6.80 -8.19
CA VAL A 16 -1.50 -7.44 -9.46
C VAL A 16 -1.34 -8.95 -9.36
N HIS A 17 -0.20 -9.39 -8.83
CA HIS A 17 0.14 -10.82 -8.80
C HIS A 17 -0.31 -11.55 -7.53
N LYS A 18 -0.89 -10.81 -6.57
CA LYS A 18 -1.40 -11.34 -5.29
C LYS A 18 -0.36 -12.14 -4.49
N ALA A 19 0.91 -11.77 -4.63
CA ALA A 19 1.99 -12.35 -3.84
C ALA A 19 1.99 -11.81 -2.40
N ASP A 20 2.45 -12.64 -1.46
CA ASP A 20 2.59 -12.29 -0.04
C ASP A 20 4.09 -12.12 0.32
N ILE A 21 4.77 -11.19 -0.38
CA ILE A 21 6.25 -11.04 -0.36
C ILE A 21 6.84 -10.79 1.03
N TYR A 22 6.18 -9.99 1.87
CA TYR A 22 6.68 -9.63 3.21
C TYR A 22 6.05 -10.47 4.31
N SER A 23 4.71 -10.46 4.32
CA SER A 23 3.84 -11.23 5.19
C SER A 23 2.43 -11.18 4.60
N PRO A 24 1.53 -12.12 4.94
CA PRO A 24 0.13 -12.05 4.54
C PRO A 24 -0.57 -10.77 5.03
N VAL A 25 -0.17 -10.26 6.21
CA VAL A 25 -0.74 -9.04 6.81
C VAL A 25 -0.32 -7.80 6.03
N ALA A 26 0.98 -7.64 5.76
CA ALA A 26 1.49 -6.53 4.98
C ALA A 26 0.88 -6.52 3.55
N ALA A 27 0.78 -7.70 2.92
CA ALA A 27 0.17 -7.83 1.60
C ALA A 27 -1.31 -7.43 1.60
N ALA A 28 -2.09 -7.86 2.59
CA ALA A 28 -3.48 -7.44 2.75
C ALA A 28 -3.61 -5.92 2.94
N LEU A 29 -2.76 -5.32 3.77
CA LEU A 29 -2.76 -3.86 4.00
C LEU A 29 -2.43 -3.09 2.73
N VAL A 30 -1.41 -3.50 1.96
CA VAL A 30 -1.05 -2.86 0.69
C VAL A 30 -2.20 -2.94 -0.31
N ARG A 31 -2.86 -4.09 -0.45
CA ARG A 31 -4.03 -4.25 -1.33
C ARG A 31 -5.17 -3.32 -0.92
N GLU A 32 -5.43 -3.22 0.39
CA GLU A 32 -6.48 -2.34 0.89
C GLU A 32 -6.16 -0.86 0.64
N ILE A 33 -4.92 -0.44 0.92
CA ILE A 33 -4.46 0.91 0.60
C ILE A 33 -4.61 1.19 -0.90
N ALA A 34 -4.24 0.25 -1.77
CA ALA A 34 -4.38 0.42 -3.22
C ALA A 34 -5.84 0.63 -3.68
N THR A 35 -6.82 0.14 -2.92
CA THR A 35 -8.25 0.38 -3.20
C THR A 35 -8.75 1.75 -2.69
N LEU A 36 -8.18 2.24 -1.59
CA LEU A 36 -8.61 3.49 -0.93
C LEU A 36 -7.83 4.72 -1.44
N ALA A 37 -6.58 4.52 -1.84
CA ALA A 37 -5.65 5.57 -2.21
C ALA A 37 -5.88 6.10 -3.62
N ASP A 38 -5.69 7.41 -3.78
CA ASP A 38 -5.55 8.05 -5.08
C ASP A 38 -4.23 7.64 -5.77
N ASP A 39 -4.08 7.98 -7.05
CA ASP A 39 -2.92 7.60 -7.84
C ASP A 39 -1.58 8.08 -7.26
N LYS A 40 -1.53 9.29 -6.72
CA LYS A 40 -0.32 9.86 -6.11
C LYS A 40 0.08 9.09 -4.86
N THR A 41 -0.90 8.76 -4.02
CA THR A 41 -0.66 7.97 -2.81
C THR A 41 -0.22 6.54 -3.15
N ARG A 42 -0.81 5.90 -4.17
CA ARG A 42 -0.37 4.59 -4.66
C ARG A 42 1.06 4.63 -5.19
N ARG A 43 1.43 5.68 -5.92
CA ARG A 43 2.79 5.88 -6.41
C ARG A 43 3.78 6.02 -5.26
N ALA A 44 3.48 6.87 -4.28
CA ALA A 44 4.32 7.03 -3.09
C ALA A 44 4.47 5.74 -2.28
N LEU A 45 3.41 4.95 -2.16
CA LEU A 45 3.47 3.62 -1.54
C LEU A 45 4.38 2.67 -2.34
N ALA A 46 4.29 2.69 -3.67
CA ALA A 46 5.15 1.89 -4.52
C ALA A 46 6.63 2.27 -4.32
N ASP A 47 6.98 3.54 -4.44
CA ASP A 47 8.35 4.02 -4.23
C ASP A 47 8.85 3.67 -2.80
N LEU A 48 8.01 3.82 -1.76
CA LEU A 48 8.34 3.41 -0.39
C LEU A 48 8.69 1.92 -0.25
N LEU A 49 7.88 1.04 -0.84
CA LEU A 49 8.09 -0.42 -0.77
C LEU A 49 9.38 -0.82 -1.51
N TYR A 50 9.70 -0.15 -2.61
CA TYR A 50 10.89 -0.45 -3.40
C TYR A 50 12.18 0.13 -2.79
N GLU A 51 12.13 1.36 -2.27
CA GLU A 51 13.34 2.06 -1.79
C GLU A 51 13.67 1.75 -0.33
N LYS A 52 12.67 1.66 0.55
CA LYS A 52 12.90 1.51 2.00
C LYS A 52 12.64 0.11 2.54
N PHE A 53 11.72 -0.60 1.91
CA PHE A 53 11.31 -1.94 2.35
C PHE A 53 11.56 -2.96 1.26
N ASN A 54 12.65 -2.83 0.50
CA ASN A 54 12.95 -3.80 -0.54
C ASN A 54 13.06 -5.21 0.05
N PRO A 55 12.30 -6.22 -0.42
CA PRO A 55 12.34 -7.56 0.15
C PRO A 55 13.72 -8.22 0.08
N TYR A 56 14.57 -7.82 -0.87
CA TYR A 56 15.92 -8.35 -1.01
C TYR A 56 16.89 -7.82 0.06
N ASP A 57 16.55 -6.72 0.75
CA ASP A 57 17.38 -6.06 1.77
C ASP A 57 17.03 -6.46 3.21
N ARG A 58 16.20 -7.52 3.39
CA ARG A 58 15.72 -8.00 4.70
C ARG A 58 15.09 -6.88 5.55
N PRO A 59 13.98 -6.30 5.08
CA PRO A 59 13.37 -5.16 5.74
C PRO A 59 12.74 -5.54 7.09
N ASP A 60 12.58 -4.56 7.97
CA ASP A 60 11.81 -4.73 9.21
C ASP A 60 10.30 -4.80 8.87
N VAL A 61 9.81 -6.04 8.77
CA VAL A 61 8.41 -6.33 8.41
C VAL A 61 7.43 -5.79 9.45
N HIS A 62 7.78 -5.79 10.73
CA HIS A 62 6.90 -5.24 11.78
C HIS A 62 6.81 -3.71 11.72
N ALA A 63 7.92 -3.04 11.38
CA ALA A 63 7.90 -1.60 11.11
C ALA A 63 7.05 -1.28 9.86
N LEU A 64 7.17 -2.09 8.81
CA LEU A 64 6.35 -1.95 7.60
C LEU A 64 4.87 -2.10 7.91
N GLU A 65 4.47 -3.17 8.60
CA GLU A 65 3.07 -3.42 8.96
C GLU A 65 2.46 -2.27 9.75
N ARG A 66 3.19 -1.73 10.73
CA ARG A 66 2.73 -0.56 11.51
C ARG A 66 2.56 0.69 10.63
N HIS A 67 3.48 0.92 9.71
CA HIS A 67 3.42 2.05 8.79
C HIS A 67 2.21 1.94 7.85
N LEU A 68 2.02 0.76 7.25
CA LEU A 68 0.88 0.48 6.37
C LEU A 68 -0.45 0.58 7.11
N ALA A 69 -0.54 0.03 8.33
CA ALA A 69 -1.75 0.11 9.15
C ALA A 69 -2.14 1.57 9.43
N THR A 70 -1.16 2.41 9.76
CA THR A 70 -1.36 3.85 10.00
C THR A 70 -1.81 4.57 8.72
N LEU A 71 -1.16 4.30 7.59
CA LEU A 71 -1.52 4.90 6.31
C LEU A 71 -2.95 4.54 5.90
N ARG A 72 -3.33 3.27 6.01
CA ARG A 72 -4.70 2.79 5.77
C ARG A 72 -5.71 3.49 6.68
N ASP A 73 -5.41 3.60 7.98
CA ASP A 73 -6.33 4.24 8.94
C ASP A 73 -6.59 5.71 8.59
N ASN A 74 -5.53 6.43 8.19
CA ASN A 74 -5.64 7.81 7.73
C ASN A 74 -6.45 7.93 6.43
N LEU A 75 -6.24 7.02 5.47
CA LEU A 75 -7.02 6.99 4.23
C LEU A 75 -8.50 6.69 4.48
N ARG A 76 -8.80 5.77 5.41
CA ARG A 76 -10.19 5.50 5.81
C ARG A 76 -10.85 6.71 6.47
N LYS A 77 -10.12 7.44 7.32
CA LYS A 77 -10.61 8.68 7.93
C LYS A 77 -10.87 9.75 6.89
N ASP A 78 -9.95 9.95 5.95
CA ASP A 78 -10.10 10.92 4.86
C ASP A 78 -11.27 10.55 3.93
N ALA A 79 -11.40 9.27 3.57
CA ALA A 79 -12.55 8.77 2.81
C ALA A 79 -13.88 8.96 3.55
N SER A 80 -13.89 8.75 4.87
CA SER A 80 -15.07 8.99 5.71
C SER A 80 -15.41 10.47 5.80
N ALA A 81 -14.41 11.35 5.94
CA ALA A 81 -14.60 12.80 5.95
C ALA A 81 -15.18 13.32 4.63
N ARG A 82 -14.67 12.84 3.48
CA ARG A 82 -15.22 13.14 2.16
C ARG A 82 -16.64 12.59 1.97
N GLY A 83 -16.95 11.44 2.60
CA GLY A 83 -18.29 10.85 2.62
C GLY A 83 -19.30 11.59 3.50
N PHE A 84 -18.84 12.32 4.53
CA PHE A 84 -19.70 13.22 5.32
C PHE A 84 -19.98 14.55 4.60
N GLU A 85 -19.12 14.96 3.66
CA GLU A 85 -19.27 16.22 2.92
C GLU A 85 -20.40 16.20 1.87
N VAL A 86 -21.00 15.03 1.58
CA VAL A 86 -22.12 14.88 0.63
C VAL A 86 -23.51 14.88 1.27
N ASP A 87 -23.63 14.96 2.60
CA ASP A 87 -24.91 14.99 3.35
C ASP A 87 -25.13 16.34 4.05
N ASN A 88 -24.90 17.45 3.36
CA ASN A 88 -25.32 18.76 3.87
C ASN A 88 -25.69 19.69 2.71
N LYS A 89 -26.85 19.42 2.08
CA LYS A 89 -27.52 20.39 1.22
C LYS A 89 -29.02 20.31 1.35
#